data_AF-A0A949NWL9-F1
#
_entry.id   AF-A0A949NWL9-F1
#
_cell.length_a   1.000
_cell.length_b   1.000
_cell.length_c   1.000
_cell.angle_alpha   90.00
_cell.angle_beta   90.00
_cell.angle_gamma   90.00
#
_symmetry.space_group_name_H-M   'P 1'
#
loop_
_entity.id
_entity.type
_entity.pdbx_description
1 polymer ?
#
loop_
_entity_poly.entity_id
_entity_poly.type
_entity_poly.pdbx_seq_one_letter_code
_entity_poly.pdbx_strand_id
1 'polypeptide(L)'
;MNFDGKQILSTFVKMEEGVTKYYAELADNAPDEKSKALFTRLSLEEENHRKMYEALLEKHHGDLDREFSEEEIEYTKSLIDVNITGKHSFDKDMKLKDSLELAEKMEKDGILFVHQMMSMYPDIAEKEMKVILKEEKRHLQMVRERMNFGPIRSLGL
;
A
#
# COMPACT_ATOMS: atom_id res chain seq x y z
N MET A 1 7.61 -10.55 24.65
CA MET A 1 7.91 -9.11 24.81
C MET A 1 6.68 -8.33 24.41
N ASN A 2 6.44 -7.19 25.05
CA ASN A 2 5.25 -6.37 24.79
C ASN A 2 5.40 -5.56 23.50
N PHE A 3 4.36 -5.51 22.67
CA PHE A 3 4.34 -4.71 21.46
C PHE A 3 2.93 -4.13 21.23
N ASP A 4 2.90 -2.84 20.91
CA ASP A 4 1.67 -2.09 20.67
C ASP A 4 1.35 -2.04 19.18
N GLY A 5 0.26 -2.70 18.78
CA GLY A 5 -0.26 -2.73 17.40
C GLY A 5 -0.63 -1.36 16.82
N LYS A 6 -0.73 -0.31 17.65
CA LYS A 6 -0.84 1.08 17.15
C LYS A 6 0.34 1.45 16.24
N GLN A 7 1.52 0.88 16.48
CA GLN A 7 2.68 1.08 15.60
C GLN A 7 2.41 0.57 14.18
N ILE A 8 1.73 -0.56 14.04
CA ILE A 8 1.36 -1.13 12.74
C ILE A 8 0.30 -0.25 12.07
N LEU A 9 -0.82 0.02 12.77
CA LEU A 9 -1.92 0.82 12.21
C LEU A 9 -1.49 2.23 11.82
N SER A 10 -0.69 2.92 12.64
CA SER A 10 -0.15 4.23 12.28
C SER A 10 0.86 4.18 11.12
N THR A 11 1.53 3.05 10.91
CA THR A 11 2.40 2.83 9.75
C THR A 11 1.56 2.65 8.49
N PHE A 12 0.46 1.89 8.53
CA PHE A 12 -0.48 1.81 7.40
C PHE A 12 -0.98 3.19 6.99
N VAL A 13 -1.47 4.01 7.92
CA VAL A 13 -1.95 5.36 7.59
C VAL A 13 -0.91 6.18 6.83
N LYS A 14 0.37 6.13 7.25
CA LYS A 14 1.46 6.83 6.57
C LYS A 14 1.80 6.24 5.22
N MET A 15 1.80 4.91 5.10
CA MET A 15 1.98 4.23 3.82
C MET A 15 0.91 4.67 2.83
N GLU A 16 -0.37 4.56 3.22
CA GLU A 16 -1.49 4.91 2.35
C GLU A 16 -1.46 6.38 1.94
N GLU A 17 -1.08 7.29 2.86
CA GLU A 17 -0.89 8.70 2.52
C GLU A 17 0.20 8.89 1.44
N GLY A 18 1.32 8.17 1.56
CA GLY A 18 2.40 8.18 0.57
C GLY A 18 1.98 7.59 -0.78
N VAL A 19 1.31 6.44 -0.77
CA VAL A 19 0.83 5.75 -1.99
C VAL A 19 -0.24 6.59 -2.70
N THR A 20 -1.19 7.15 -1.95
CA THR A 20 -2.22 8.07 -2.46
C THR A 20 -1.60 9.23 -3.21
N LYS A 21 -0.61 9.90 -2.58
CA LYS A 21 0.11 11.04 -3.19
C LYS A 21 0.86 10.62 -4.44
N TYR A 22 1.60 9.51 -4.37
CA TYR A 22 2.34 8.98 -5.49
C TYR A 22 1.44 8.69 -6.70
N TYR A 23 0.29 8.04 -6.49
CA TYR A 23 -0.67 7.79 -7.58
C TYR A 23 -1.35 9.06 -8.09
N ALA A 24 -1.64 10.04 -7.23
CA ALA A 24 -2.17 11.33 -7.69
C ALA A 24 -1.16 12.03 -8.61
N GLU A 25 0.12 12.06 -8.24
CA GLU A 25 1.18 12.66 -9.03
C GLU A 25 1.39 11.92 -10.37
N LEU A 26 1.30 10.58 -10.36
CA LEU A 26 1.32 9.78 -11.59
C LEU A 26 0.12 10.02 -12.49
N ALA A 27 -1.06 10.26 -11.93
CA ALA A 27 -2.25 10.57 -12.71
C ALA A 27 -2.13 11.92 -13.42
N ASP A 28 -1.61 12.94 -12.72
CA ASP A 28 -1.40 14.28 -13.27
C ASP A 28 -0.37 14.31 -14.41
N ASN A 29 0.64 13.43 -14.33
CA ASN A 29 1.73 13.34 -15.31
C ASN A 29 1.61 12.13 -16.24
N ALA A 30 0.44 11.50 -16.28
CA ALA A 30 0.22 10.28 -17.05
C ALA A 30 0.46 10.52 -18.55
N PRO A 31 1.20 9.63 -19.24
CA PRO A 31 1.52 9.80 -20.67
C PRO A 31 0.34 9.47 -21.60
N ASP A 32 -0.74 8.89 -21.07
CA ASP A 32 -1.93 8.50 -21.82
C ASP A 32 -3.15 8.37 -20.89
N GLU A 33 -4.34 8.43 -21.46
CA GLU A 33 -5.62 8.38 -20.72
C GLU A 33 -5.83 7.08 -19.94
N LYS A 34 -5.27 5.94 -20.39
CA LYS A 34 -5.40 4.67 -19.65
C LYS A 34 -4.58 4.71 -18.37
N SER A 35 -3.35 5.22 -18.45
CA SER A 35 -2.49 5.45 -17.28
C SER A 35 -3.15 6.44 -16.32
N LYS A 36 -3.68 7.55 -16.84
CA LYS A 36 -4.37 8.56 -16.03
C LYS A 36 -5.55 7.97 -15.27
N ALA A 37 -6.41 7.23 -15.96
CA ALA A 37 -7.58 6.60 -15.37
C ALA A 37 -7.20 5.55 -14.31
N LEU A 38 -6.15 4.75 -14.57
CA LEU A 38 -5.62 3.78 -13.60
C LEU A 38 -5.15 4.48 -12.33
N PHE A 39 -4.23 5.44 -12.44
CA PHE A 39 -3.62 6.06 -11.27
C PHE A 39 -4.61 6.94 -10.49
N THR A 40 -5.54 7.61 -11.19
CA THR A 40 -6.64 8.33 -10.53
C THR A 40 -7.47 7.37 -9.68
N ARG A 41 -7.79 6.20 -10.24
CA ARG A 41 -8.56 5.18 -9.52
C ARG A 41 -7.80 4.65 -8.30
N LEU A 42 -6.54 4.26 -8.46
CA LEU A 42 -5.72 3.74 -7.36
C LEU A 42 -5.59 4.76 -6.24
N SER A 43 -5.26 6.02 -6.56
CA SER A 43 -5.17 7.11 -5.59
C SER A 43 -6.45 7.27 -4.75
N LEU A 44 -7.63 7.20 -5.39
CA LEU A 44 -8.91 7.29 -4.68
C LEU A 44 -9.19 6.08 -3.79
N GLU A 45 -8.75 4.89 -4.20
CA GLU A 45 -8.93 3.66 -3.43
C GLU A 45 -7.98 3.63 -2.22
N GLU A 46 -6.72 4.03 -2.36
CA GLU A 46 -5.78 4.16 -1.22
C GLU A 46 -6.21 5.22 -0.22
N GLU A 47 -6.79 6.32 -0.68
CA GLU A 47 -7.35 7.33 0.22
C GLU A 47 -8.51 6.75 1.06
N ASN A 48 -9.24 5.75 0.55
CA ASN A 48 -10.24 5.04 1.35
C ASN A 48 -9.58 4.07 2.33
N HIS A 49 -8.53 3.35 1.93
CA HIS A 49 -7.74 2.51 2.84
C HIS A 49 -7.17 3.33 4.00
N ARG A 50 -6.59 4.51 3.73
CA ARG A 50 -6.07 5.44 4.74
C ARG A 50 -7.14 5.75 5.80
N LYS A 51 -8.34 6.14 5.35
CA LYS A 51 -9.48 6.44 6.24
C LYS A 51 -9.94 5.23 7.03
N MET A 52 -9.92 4.04 6.42
CA MET A 52 -10.24 2.80 7.12
C MET A 52 -9.23 2.54 8.24
N TYR A 53 -7.93 2.65 7.98
CA TYR A 53 -6.90 2.47 9.01
C TYR A 53 -6.96 3.54 10.10
N GLU A 54 -7.25 4.80 9.77
CA GLU A 54 -7.49 5.86 10.76
C GLU A 54 -8.67 5.50 11.68
N ALA A 55 -9.78 5.06 11.10
CA ALA A 55 -10.95 4.63 11.86
C ALA A 55 -10.67 3.39 12.73
N LEU A 56 -9.86 2.45 12.24
CA LEU A 56 -9.44 1.28 13.03
C LEU A 56 -8.53 1.68 14.19
N LEU A 57 -7.59 2.60 13.97
CA LEU A 57 -6.71 3.12 15.01
C LEU A 57 -7.52 3.83 16.10
N GLU A 58 -8.50 4.66 15.72
CA GLU A 58 -9.43 5.30 16.66
C GLU A 58 -10.32 4.29 17.38
N LYS A 59 -10.82 3.25 16.70
CA LYS A 59 -11.72 2.26 17.31
C LYS A 59 -11.00 1.37 18.32
N HIS A 60 -9.74 1.02 18.06
CA HIS A 60 -8.98 0.04 18.82
C HIS A 60 -7.87 0.66 19.68
N HIS A 61 -8.00 1.94 20.06
CA HIS A 61 -6.98 2.68 20.81
C HIS A 61 -6.72 2.20 22.26
N GLY A 62 -6.95 0.93 22.59
CA GLY A 62 -6.68 0.32 23.89
C GLY A 62 -6.50 -1.21 23.88
N ASP A 63 -6.82 -1.88 22.76
CA ASP A 63 -6.87 -3.36 22.68
C ASP A 63 -5.72 -3.98 21.86
N LEU A 64 -4.70 -3.17 21.57
CA LEU A 64 -3.61 -3.52 20.67
C LEU A 64 -2.31 -3.86 21.39
N ASP A 65 -2.27 -3.76 22.72
CA ASP A 65 -1.08 -4.09 23.48
C ASP A 65 -1.06 -5.58 23.83
N ARG A 66 -0.07 -6.32 23.31
CA ARG A 66 0.01 -7.78 23.44
C ARG A 66 1.45 -8.26 23.54
N GLU A 67 1.60 -9.48 24.06
CA GLU A 67 2.89 -10.16 24.10
C GLU A 67 3.12 -11.02 22.86
N PHE A 68 4.31 -10.86 22.25
CA PHE A 68 4.78 -11.66 21.12
C PHE A 68 6.22 -12.15 21.35
N SER A 69 6.71 -13.03 20.50
CA SER A 69 8.12 -13.41 20.51
C SER A 69 9.01 -12.22 20.11
N GLU A 70 10.27 -12.23 20.54
CA GLU A 70 11.25 -11.23 20.11
C GLU A 70 11.43 -11.24 18.59
N GLU A 71 11.55 -12.43 17.99
CA GLU A 71 11.65 -12.64 16.55
C GLU A 71 10.50 -12.00 15.77
N GLU A 72 9.25 -12.19 16.22
CA GLU A 72 8.07 -11.63 15.55
C GLU A 72 8.03 -10.10 15.64
N ILE A 73 8.47 -9.54 16.76
CA ILE A 73 8.58 -8.09 16.95
C ILE A 73 9.68 -7.50 16.08
N GLU A 74 10.85 -8.13 16.03
CA GLU A 74 11.97 -7.70 15.18
C GLU A 74 11.60 -7.74 13.70
N TYR A 75 10.95 -8.83 13.26
CA TYR A 75 10.44 -8.94 11.90
C TYR A 75 9.44 -7.82 11.60
N THR A 76 8.46 -7.59 12.48
CA THR A 76 7.48 -6.53 12.30
C THR A 76 8.12 -5.14 12.25
N LYS A 77 9.10 -4.87 13.11
CA LYS A 77 9.87 -3.62 13.09
C LYS A 77 10.65 -3.44 11.79
N SER A 78 11.18 -4.52 11.21
CA SER A 78 11.85 -4.45 9.91
C SER A 78 10.89 -4.06 8.78
N LEU A 79 9.65 -4.56 8.81
CA LEU A 79 8.61 -4.14 7.86
C LEU A 79 8.23 -2.68 8.07
N ILE A 80 8.07 -2.24 9.33
CA ILE A 80 7.79 -0.83 9.65
C ILE A 80 8.90 0.08 9.12
N ASP A 81 10.16 -0.28 9.36
CA ASP A 81 11.32 0.52 8.94
C ASP A 81 11.37 0.64 7.42
N VAL A 82 11.21 -0.46 6.68
CA VAL A 82 11.16 -0.45 5.21
C VAL A 82 10.06 0.47 4.68
N ASN A 83 8.87 0.45 5.29
CA ASN A 83 7.73 1.24 4.84
C ASN A 83 7.80 2.72 5.25
N ILE A 84 8.45 3.06 6.38
CA ILE A 84 8.64 4.45 6.79
C ILE A 84 9.83 5.09 6.05
N THR A 85 10.90 4.34 5.83
CA THR A 85 12.10 4.85 5.15
C THR A 85 11.98 4.80 3.63
N GLY A 86 11.03 4.01 3.11
CA GLY A 86 10.65 3.97 1.70
C GLY A 86 10.29 5.35 1.20
N LYS A 87 11.18 5.98 0.43
CA LYS A 87 10.85 7.21 -0.30
C LYS A 87 9.96 6.85 -1.48
N HIS A 88 8.66 6.95 -1.29
CA HIS A 88 7.65 6.85 -2.34
C HIS A 88 7.43 8.20 -3.04
N SER A 89 8.51 8.89 -3.39
CA SER A 89 8.43 10.19 -4.04
C SER A 89 8.32 10.01 -5.55
N PHE A 90 7.32 10.62 -6.16
CA PHE A 90 7.28 10.76 -7.60
C PHE A 90 8.45 11.63 -8.07
N ASP A 91 9.07 11.20 -9.16
CA ASP A 91 9.99 12.01 -9.94
C ASP A 91 9.38 12.14 -11.35
N LYS A 92 9.11 13.38 -11.77
CA LYS A 92 8.52 13.66 -13.08
C LYS A 92 9.36 13.19 -14.26
N ASP A 93 10.68 13.04 -14.03
CA ASP A 93 11.62 12.58 -15.04
C ASP A 93 11.71 11.03 -15.06
N MET A 94 11.05 10.35 -14.11
CA MET A 94 10.96 8.90 -14.06
C MET A 94 10.14 8.36 -15.22
N LYS A 95 10.62 7.30 -15.86
CA LYS A 95 9.87 6.64 -16.94
C LYS A 95 8.67 5.93 -16.35
N LEU A 96 7.54 5.92 -17.08
CA LEU A 96 6.33 5.19 -16.68
C LEU A 96 6.61 3.74 -16.24
N LYS A 97 7.54 3.05 -16.92
CA LYS A 97 7.94 1.70 -16.54
C LYS A 97 8.50 1.65 -15.11
N ASP A 98 9.48 2.50 -14.82
CA ASP A 98 10.14 2.56 -13.51
C ASP A 98 9.12 2.98 -12.43
N SER A 99 8.19 3.88 -12.79
CA SER A 99 7.09 4.27 -11.89
C SER A 99 6.13 3.12 -11.58
N LEU A 100 5.82 2.28 -12.57
CA LEU A 100 4.99 1.08 -12.39
C LEU A 100 5.71 -0.03 -11.62
N GLU A 101 7.05 -0.15 -11.75
CA GLU A 101 7.85 -1.07 -10.94
C GLU A 101 7.85 -0.63 -9.47
N LEU A 102 7.96 0.67 -9.21
CA LEU A 102 7.83 1.21 -7.85
C LEU A 102 6.41 1.00 -7.30
N ALA A 103 5.38 1.26 -8.10
CA ALA A 103 3.99 0.95 -7.73
C ALA A 103 3.82 -0.54 -7.39
N GLU A 104 4.33 -1.46 -8.24
CA GLU A 104 4.25 -2.89 -7.98
C GLU A 104 4.92 -3.28 -6.66
N LYS A 105 6.05 -2.64 -6.32
CA LYS A 105 6.71 -2.83 -5.03
C LYS A 105 5.83 -2.36 -3.87
N MET A 106 5.24 -1.17 -3.99
CA MET A 106 4.38 -0.59 -2.96
C MET A 106 3.18 -1.49 -2.65
N GLU A 107 2.49 -1.99 -3.68
CA GLU A 107 1.38 -2.93 -3.51
C GLU A 107 1.80 -4.24 -2.84
N LYS A 108 2.98 -4.78 -3.19
CA LYS A 108 3.50 -5.99 -2.55
C LYS A 108 3.84 -5.77 -1.08
N ASP A 109 4.44 -4.63 -0.77
CA ASP A 109 4.79 -4.25 0.61
C ASP A 109 3.52 -4.06 1.45
N GLY A 110 2.47 -3.43 0.89
CA GLY A 110 1.13 -3.32 1.48
C GLY A 110 0.52 -4.68 1.79
N ILE A 111 0.47 -5.59 0.81
CA ILE A 111 -0.02 -6.97 0.99
C ILE A 111 0.74 -7.71 2.10
N LEU A 112 2.07 -7.62 2.12
CA LEU A 112 2.90 -8.26 3.13
C LEU A 112 2.58 -7.72 4.52
N PHE A 113 2.44 -6.40 4.63
CA PHE A 113 2.19 -5.75 5.90
C PHE A 113 0.77 -6.03 6.43
N VAL A 114 -0.23 -6.09 5.56
CA VAL A 114 -1.60 -6.55 5.88
C VAL A 114 -1.58 -7.98 6.43
N HIS A 115 -0.82 -8.88 5.78
CA HIS A 115 -0.66 -10.24 6.27
C HIS A 115 -0.02 -10.29 7.66
N GLN A 116 0.99 -9.46 7.95
CA GLN A 116 1.61 -9.39 9.27
C GLN A 116 0.62 -8.94 10.35
N MET A 117 -0.17 -7.89 10.07
CA MET A 117 -1.21 -7.42 11.00
C MET A 117 -2.25 -8.51 11.29
N MET A 118 -2.73 -9.20 10.26
CA MET A 118 -3.70 -10.29 10.41
C MET A 118 -3.12 -11.49 11.18
N SER A 119 -1.80 -11.72 11.12
CA SER A 119 -1.13 -12.78 11.87
C SER A 119 -1.04 -12.44 13.36
N MET A 120 -0.56 -11.23 13.68
CA MET A 120 -0.37 -10.80 15.07
C MET A 120 -1.69 -10.47 15.79
N TYR A 121 -2.67 -9.98 15.05
CA TYR A 121 -3.96 -9.49 15.58
C TYR A 121 -5.15 -10.10 14.84
N PRO A 122 -5.33 -11.43 14.86
CA PRO A 122 -6.33 -12.14 14.04
C PRO A 122 -7.79 -11.78 14.39
N ASP A 123 -8.03 -11.29 15.60
CA ASP A 123 -9.33 -10.90 16.14
C ASP A 123 -9.61 -9.39 16.01
N ILE A 124 -8.64 -8.60 15.54
CA ILE A 124 -8.80 -7.15 15.33
C ILE A 124 -9.18 -6.89 13.87
N ALA A 125 -10.35 -6.28 13.67
CA ALA A 125 -10.78 -5.79 12.35
C ALA A 125 -10.71 -6.84 11.22
N GLU A 126 -10.92 -8.13 11.55
CA GLU A 126 -10.68 -9.25 10.64
C GLU A 126 -11.38 -9.09 9.29
N LYS A 127 -12.63 -8.58 9.31
CA LYS A 127 -13.43 -8.39 8.09
C LYS A 127 -12.86 -7.26 7.24
N GLU A 128 -12.54 -6.13 7.87
CA GLU A 128 -11.95 -4.96 7.23
C GLU A 128 -10.59 -5.30 6.62
N MET A 129 -9.71 -5.98 7.36
CA MET A 129 -8.39 -6.40 6.88
C MET A 129 -8.49 -7.38 5.70
N LYS A 130 -9.48 -8.29 5.70
CA LYS A 130 -9.74 -9.19 4.56
C LYS A 130 -10.21 -8.45 3.31
N VAL A 131 -10.99 -7.38 3.48
CA VAL A 131 -11.43 -6.52 2.37
C VAL A 131 -10.22 -5.80 1.79
N ILE A 132 -9.45 -5.11 2.63
CA ILE A 132 -8.25 -4.37 2.18
C ILE A 132 -7.28 -5.33 1.49
N LEU A 133 -6.96 -6.49 2.08
CA LEU A 133 -6.07 -7.47 1.47
C LEU A 133 -6.51 -7.90 0.05
N LYS A 134 -7.82 -7.98 -0.19
CA LYS A 134 -8.36 -8.32 -1.50
C LYS A 134 -8.21 -7.15 -2.48
N GLU A 135 -8.39 -5.92 -2.01
CA GLU A 135 -8.25 -4.70 -2.79
C GLU A 135 -6.79 -4.45 -3.19
N GLU A 136 -5.84 -4.54 -2.26
CA GLU A 136 -4.39 -4.48 -2.52
C GLU A 136 -3.93 -5.51 -3.56
N LYS A 137 -4.42 -6.76 -3.45
CA LYS A 137 -4.13 -7.81 -4.44
C LYS A 137 -4.67 -7.45 -5.82
N ARG A 138 -5.80 -6.76 -5.89
CA ARG A 138 -6.42 -6.30 -7.14
C ARG A 138 -5.64 -5.11 -7.71
N HIS A 139 -5.17 -4.19 -6.87
CA HIS A 139 -4.30 -3.09 -7.26
C HIS A 139 -3.00 -3.59 -7.88
N LEU A 140 -2.32 -4.54 -7.21
CA LEU A 140 -1.15 -5.23 -7.75
C LEU A 140 -1.42 -5.84 -9.14
N GLN A 141 -2.56 -6.49 -9.33
CA GLN A 141 -2.96 -7.03 -10.63
C GLN A 141 -3.09 -5.93 -11.68
N MET A 142 -3.79 -4.83 -11.37
CA MET A 142 -3.97 -3.71 -12.28
C MET A 142 -2.65 -3.04 -12.69
N VAL A 143 -1.74 -2.84 -11.73
CA VAL A 143 -0.40 -2.28 -11.99
C VAL A 143 0.39 -3.18 -12.93
N ARG A 144 0.39 -4.49 -12.68
CA ARG A 144 1.08 -5.47 -13.54
C ARG A 144 0.46 -5.59 -14.93
N GLU A 145 -0.87 -5.51 -15.03
CA GLU A 145 -1.56 -5.46 -16.32
C GLU A 145 -1.13 -4.23 -17.12
N ARG A 146 -1.08 -3.05 -16.48
CA ARG A 146 -0.60 -1.82 -17.14
C ARG A 146 0.83 -1.94 -17.63
N MET A 147 1.69 -2.63 -16.88
CA MET A 147 3.09 -2.89 -17.24
C MET A 147 3.20 -3.81 -18.46
N ASN A 148 2.38 -4.86 -18.54
CA ASN A 148 2.38 -5.82 -19.65
C ASN A 148 1.73 -5.25 -20.93
N PHE A 149 0.73 -4.38 -20.79
CA PHE A 149 0.04 -3.72 -21.90
C PHE A 149 0.45 -2.24 -21.99
N GLY A 150 1.77 -2.01 -22.10
CA GLY A 150 2.37 -0.70 -22.39
C GLY A 150 1.66 0.05 -23.53
N PRO A 151 1.83 1.39 -23.66
CA PRO A 151 1.20 2.14 -24.74
C PRO A 151 1.48 1.40 -26.04
N ILE A 152 0.40 1.05 -26.77
CA ILE A 152 0.48 0.25 -27.99
C ILE A 152 1.53 0.94 -28.86
N ARG A 153 2.73 0.34 -28.98
CA ARG A 153 3.61 0.67 -30.08
C ARG A 153 2.75 0.38 -31.28
N SER A 154 2.38 1.41 -32.03
CA SER A 154 1.88 1.25 -33.39
C SER A 154 2.82 0.26 -34.05
N LEU A 155 2.36 -0.99 -34.19
CA LEU A 155 3.01 -1.93 -35.08
C LEU A 155 2.83 -1.26 -36.43
N GLY A 156 3.90 -0.61 -36.88
CA GLY A 156 4.01 -0.11 -38.24
C GLY A 156 3.87 -1.31 -39.16
N LEU A 157 2.63 -1.54 -39.57
CA LEU A 157 2.29 -2.20 -40.82
C LEU A 157 2.16 -1.11 -41.87
#